data_AF-A0A365ZPV1-F1
#
_entry.id   AF-A0A365ZPV1-F1
#
_cell.length_a   1.000
_cell.length_b   1.000
_cell.length_c   1.000
_cell.angle_alpha   90.00
_cell.angle_beta   90.00
_cell.angle_gamma   90.00
#
_symmetry.space_group_name_H-M   'P 1'
#
loop_
_entity.id
_entity.type
_entity.pdbx_description
1 polymer ?
#
loop_
_entity_poly.entity_id
_entity_poly.type
_entity_poly.pdbx_seq_one_letter_code
_entity_poly.pdbx_strand_id
1 'polypeptide(L)'
;MPVGLYSISVRDVGVDDLLAWAATARIPFLHLRGGPRGYDIARRDPAELERWRRAAEAVNVPITGVTSDLDLADLINRPAAHGELARLADGAVRLGAGWVRLLARHEPTAVHLAALPDAAVPPLPVDLLAELHHPGWLRGDAPAAFTQLMCRNDRLRLLADTAQLAATHDTEVWERLLPWARVLHLSDDGAGHDQRGRAAVALAAASHIRGGQRIEVAVEWTGSPRTPAECLARYRSALARWRHLAQRSDP
;
A
#
# COMPACT_ATOMS: atom_id res chain seq x y z
N MET A 1 5.60 -16.55 -4.76
CA MET A 1 5.70 -15.32 -3.94
C MET A 1 4.53 -15.28 -2.96
N PRO A 2 4.78 -15.02 -1.66
CA PRO A 2 3.69 -14.84 -0.70
C PRO A 2 2.84 -13.62 -1.06
N VAL A 3 1.56 -13.66 -0.75
CA VAL A 3 0.64 -12.53 -0.89
C VAL A 3 0.03 -12.28 0.48
N GLY A 4 0.16 -11.07 1.01
CA GLY A 4 -0.36 -10.71 2.32
C GLY A 4 -1.77 -10.14 2.27
N LEU A 5 -2.21 -9.57 3.38
CA LEU A 5 -3.50 -8.90 3.49
C LEU A 5 -3.33 -7.50 4.08
N TYR A 6 -4.03 -6.52 3.49
CA TYR A 6 -4.19 -5.23 4.10
C TYR A 6 -5.39 -5.23 5.07
N SER A 7 -5.14 -4.84 6.32
CA SER A 7 -6.09 -4.91 7.43
C SER A 7 -7.37 -4.08 7.22
N ILE A 8 -7.44 -3.18 6.24
CA ILE A 8 -8.69 -2.48 5.88
C ILE A 8 -9.80 -3.46 5.49
N SER A 9 -9.42 -4.67 5.06
CA SER A 9 -10.29 -5.74 4.58
C SER A 9 -11.17 -6.38 5.65
N VAL A 10 -10.82 -6.17 6.93
CA VAL A 10 -11.59 -6.64 8.07
C VAL A 10 -11.87 -5.43 8.96
N ARG A 11 -13.11 -5.30 9.46
CA ARG A 11 -13.47 -4.24 10.40
C ARG A 11 -13.61 -4.76 11.82
N ASP A 12 -13.38 -3.87 12.78
CA ASP A 12 -13.70 -4.05 14.20
C ASP A 12 -12.99 -5.26 14.84
N VAL A 13 -11.76 -5.55 14.39
CA VAL A 13 -10.89 -6.60 14.94
C VAL A 13 -9.62 -5.97 15.51
N GLY A 14 -9.32 -6.28 16.78
CA GLY A 14 -8.08 -5.87 17.45
C GLY A 14 -6.84 -6.52 16.81
N VAL A 15 -5.65 -5.94 17.00
CA VAL A 15 -4.42 -6.45 16.35
C VAL A 15 -4.11 -7.89 16.79
N ASP A 16 -4.26 -8.22 18.06
CA ASP A 16 -3.98 -9.57 18.57
C ASP A 16 -4.93 -10.61 17.94
N ASP A 17 -6.23 -10.30 17.86
CA ASP A 17 -7.22 -11.16 17.20
C ASP A 17 -6.98 -11.26 15.69
N LEU A 18 -6.57 -10.15 15.05
CA LEU A 18 -6.24 -10.10 13.63
C LEU A 18 -5.05 -11.01 13.32
N LEU A 19 -4.01 -11.00 14.16
CA LEU A 19 -2.83 -11.85 14.02
C LEU A 19 -3.18 -13.33 14.20
N ALA A 20 -3.96 -13.67 15.24
CA ALA A 20 -4.41 -15.04 15.48
C ALA A 20 -5.29 -15.57 14.32
N TRP A 21 -6.20 -14.74 13.83
CA TRP A 21 -7.03 -15.06 12.66
C TRP A 21 -6.17 -15.22 11.40
N ALA A 22 -5.24 -14.31 11.13
CA ALA A 22 -4.36 -14.36 9.97
C ALA A 22 -3.49 -15.63 9.97
N ALA A 23 -2.95 -16.01 11.12
CA ALA A 23 -2.17 -17.23 11.29
C ALA A 23 -3.03 -18.48 11.00
N THR A 24 -4.24 -18.53 11.56
CA THR A 24 -5.21 -19.62 11.30
C THR A 24 -5.59 -19.70 9.82
N ALA A 25 -5.76 -18.54 9.18
CA ALA A 25 -6.07 -18.40 7.76
C ALA A 25 -4.86 -18.63 6.84
N ARG A 26 -3.66 -18.80 7.39
CA ARG A 26 -2.37 -18.92 6.66
C ARG A 26 -2.09 -17.70 5.76
N ILE A 27 -2.41 -16.50 6.25
CA ILE A 27 -2.01 -15.24 5.64
C ILE A 27 -0.56 -14.97 6.06
N PRO A 28 0.38 -14.78 5.12
CA PRO A 28 1.82 -14.80 5.42
C PRO A 28 2.35 -13.50 6.04
N PHE A 29 1.65 -12.39 5.87
CA PHE A 29 2.00 -11.10 6.46
C PHE A 29 0.81 -10.14 6.38
N LEU A 30 0.88 -9.05 7.16
CA LEU A 30 -0.14 -8.01 7.20
C LEU A 30 0.43 -6.64 6.85
N HIS A 31 -0.36 -5.86 6.12
CA HIS A 31 -0.26 -4.40 6.15
C HIS A 31 -1.30 -3.88 7.14
N LEU A 32 -0.90 -2.95 8.02
CA LEU A 32 -1.83 -2.36 8.98
C LEU A 32 -2.36 -1.00 8.52
N ARG A 33 -3.64 -0.76 8.80
CA ARG A 33 -4.26 0.55 8.70
C ARG A 33 -3.81 1.43 9.86
N GLY A 34 -2.75 2.20 9.66
CA GLY A 34 -2.06 2.88 10.75
C GLY A 34 -2.56 4.29 11.09
N GLY A 35 -3.37 4.91 10.25
CA GLY A 35 -3.97 6.22 10.53
C GLY A 35 -5.02 6.19 11.66
N PRO A 36 -5.52 7.36 12.10
CA PRO A 36 -6.48 7.49 13.19
C PRO A 36 -7.79 6.71 13.00
N ARG A 37 -8.17 6.42 11.75
CA ARG A 37 -9.36 5.62 11.45
C ARG A 37 -9.12 4.10 11.54
N GLY A 38 -7.87 3.68 11.76
CA GLY A 38 -7.47 2.30 11.99
C GLY A 38 -6.85 2.14 13.38
N TYR A 39 -5.60 1.71 13.44
CA TYR A 39 -4.89 1.42 14.70
C TYR A 39 -4.18 2.65 15.31
N ASP A 40 -4.22 3.83 14.67
CA ASP A 40 -3.62 5.09 15.12
C ASP A 40 -2.17 4.97 15.63
N ILE A 41 -1.31 4.33 14.84
CA ILE A 41 0.05 3.90 15.23
C ILE A 41 0.89 5.07 15.74
N ALA A 42 0.75 6.26 15.15
CA ALA A 42 1.51 7.45 15.53
C ALA A 42 1.22 7.96 16.96
N ARG A 43 0.11 7.52 17.58
CA ARG A 43 -0.29 7.88 18.95
C ARG A 43 -0.25 6.71 19.93
N ARG A 44 0.12 5.51 19.49
CA ARG A 44 0.16 4.33 20.37
C ARG A 44 1.38 4.36 21.29
N ASP A 45 1.20 3.75 22.46
CA ASP A 45 2.30 3.52 23.39
C ASP A 45 3.37 2.65 22.70
N PRO A 46 4.64 3.08 22.69
CA PRO A 46 5.75 2.26 22.22
C PRO A 46 5.78 0.82 22.77
N ALA A 47 5.41 0.62 24.04
CA ALA A 47 5.38 -0.71 24.65
C ALA A 47 4.26 -1.59 24.08
N GLU A 48 3.14 -0.99 23.65
CA GLU A 48 2.05 -1.67 22.97
C GLU A 48 2.46 -2.14 21.57
N LEU A 49 3.09 -1.28 20.78
CA LEU A 49 3.58 -1.63 19.44
C LEU A 49 4.57 -2.80 19.47
N GLU A 50 5.47 -2.74 20.45
CA GLU A 50 6.49 -3.77 20.67
C GLU A 50 5.87 -5.10 21.17
N ARG A 51 4.74 -5.05 21.90
CA ARG A 51 3.93 -6.24 22.21
C ARG A 51 3.32 -6.84 20.94
N TRP A 52 2.75 -6.02 20.06
CA TRP A 52 2.19 -6.48 18.78
C TRP A 52 3.25 -7.09 17.87
N ARG A 53 4.47 -6.53 17.82
CA ARG A 53 5.60 -7.13 17.09
C ARG A 53 5.90 -8.55 17.60
N ARG A 54 6.05 -8.72 18.92
CA ARG A 54 6.29 -10.04 19.52
C ARG A 54 5.15 -11.02 19.27
N ALA A 55 3.89 -10.55 19.32
CA ALA A 55 2.73 -11.38 19.01
C ALA A 55 2.76 -11.85 17.54
N ALA A 56 3.10 -10.95 16.61
CA ALA A 56 3.25 -11.23 15.19
C ALA A 56 4.36 -12.26 14.92
N GLU A 57 5.51 -12.14 15.61
CA GLU A 57 6.61 -13.10 15.56
C GLU A 57 6.20 -14.47 16.11
N ALA A 58 5.48 -14.51 17.24
CA ALA A 58 5.04 -15.74 17.88
C ALA A 58 4.09 -16.58 17.00
N VAL A 59 3.28 -15.92 16.16
CA VAL A 59 2.37 -16.60 15.23
C VAL A 59 2.90 -16.65 13.79
N ASN A 60 4.12 -16.18 13.55
CA ASN A 60 4.77 -16.10 12.24
C ASN A 60 3.93 -15.36 11.16
N VAL A 61 3.34 -14.23 11.55
CA VAL A 61 2.61 -13.31 10.65
C VAL A 61 3.18 -11.90 10.85
N PRO A 62 4.32 -11.55 10.23
CA PRO A 62 4.92 -10.24 10.38
C PRO A 62 4.00 -9.12 9.86
N ILE A 63 4.11 -7.95 10.48
CA ILE A 63 3.55 -6.71 9.99
C ILE A 63 4.62 -6.04 9.13
N THR A 64 4.45 -6.04 7.81
CA THR A 64 5.50 -5.56 6.89
C THR A 64 5.32 -4.10 6.48
N GLY A 65 4.11 -3.55 6.67
CA GLY A 65 3.77 -2.21 6.22
C GLY A 65 2.71 -1.51 7.04
N VAL A 66 2.81 -0.19 7.12
CA VAL A 66 1.84 0.65 7.82
C VAL A 66 1.32 1.74 6.89
N THR A 67 0.01 1.82 6.73
CA THR A 67 -0.61 2.89 5.94
C THR A 67 -0.98 4.08 6.81
N SER A 68 -1.02 5.27 6.23
CA SER A 68 -1.41 6.50 6.92
C SER A 68 -2.63 7.16 6.30
N ASP A 69 -3.29 8.03 7.07
CA ASP A 69 -4.29 8.99 6.56
C ASP A 69 -3.62 10.35 6.17
N LEU A 70 -2.29 10.45 6.16
CA LEU A 70 -1.57 11.62 5.65
C LEU A 70 -1.65 11.67 4.12
N ASP A 71 -1.70 12.89 3.58
CA ASP A 71 -1.73 13.11 2.13
C ASP A 71 -0.33 13.45 1.58
N LEU A 72 -0.03 13.06 0.35
CA LEU A 72 1.19 13.42 -0.36
C LEU A 72 1.34 14.95 -0.46
N ALA A 73 0.22 15.67 -0.66
CA ALA A 73 0.21 17.13 -0.69
C ALA A 73 0.56 17.77 0.67
N ASP A 74 0.42 17.04 1.79
CA ASP A 74 0.81 17.55 3.11
C ASP A 74 2.32 17.79 3.21
N LEU A 75 3.14 17.08 2.41
CA LEU A 75 4.58 17.31 2.37
C LEU A 75 4.94 18.74 1.95
N ILE A 76 4.08 19.36 1.14
CA ILE A 76 4.27 20.71 0.60
C ILE A 76 3.59 21.74 1.52
N ASN A 77 2.34 21.51 1.87
CA ASN A 77 1.48 22.57 2.44
C ASN A 77 1.41 22.55 3.97
N ARG A 78 1.87 21.48 4.62
CA ARG A 78 1.66 21.27 6.06
C ARG A 78 2.93 20.79 6.74
N PRO A 79 3.87 21.69 7.10
CA PRO A 79 5.12 21.31 7.78
C PRO A 79 4.92 20.44 9.04
N ALA A 80 3.81 20.63 9.76
CA ALA A 80 3.46 19.80 10.92
C ALA A 80 3.24 18.30 10.57
N ALA A 81 2.88 17.98 9.33
CA ALA A 81 2.71 16.61 8.85
C ALA A 81 4.03 15.84 8.83
N HIS A 82 5.19 16.53 8.72
CA HIS A 82 6.50 15.87 8.79
C HIS A 82 6.73 15.25 10.17
N GLY A 83 6.34 15.94 11.24
CA GLY A 83 6.41 15.40 12.60
C GLY A 83 5.44 14.25 12.84
N GLU A 84 4.26 14.29 12.23
CA GLU A 84 3.30 13.17 12.28
C GLU A 84 3.82 11.95 11.51
N LEU A 85 4.40 12.18 10.33
CA LEU A 85 5.04 11.14 9.51
C LEU A 85 6.23 10.51 10.22
N ALA A 86 7.07 11.31 10.89
CA ALA A 86 8.19 10.81 11.69
C ALA A 86 7.72 9.89 12.82
N ARG A 87 6.70 10.30 13.60
CA ARG A 87 6.11 9.45 14.65
C ARG A 87 5.52 8.16 14.07
N LEU A 88 4.87 8.23 12.91
CA LEU A 88 4.35 7.04 12.25
C LEU A 88 5.46 6.10 11.80
N ALA A 89 6.55 6.64 11.23
CA ALA A 89 7.70 5.87 10.81
C ALA A 89 8.39 5.20 12.01
N ASP A 90 8.55 5.89 13.13
CA ASP A 90 9.06 5.31 14.37
C ASP A 90 8.16 4.17 14.87
N GLY A 91 6.83 4.37 14.83
CA GLY A 91 5.87 3.33 15.16
C GLY A 91 5.95 2.11 14.22
N ALA A 92 6.14 2.34 12.92
CA ALA A 92 6.34 1.30 11.93
C ALA A 92 7.61 0.49 12.22
N VAL A 93 8.73 1.15 12.53
CA VAL A 93 9.98 0.47 12.95
C VAL A 93 9.75 -0.42 14.17
N ARG A 94 9.03 0.06 15.18
CA ARG A 94 8.72 -0.72 16.40
C ARG A 94 7.85 -1.95 16.11
N LEU A 95 7.04 -1.91 15.07
CA LEU A 95 6.26 -3.06 14.60
C LEU A 95 7.09 -4.03 13.75
N GLY A 96 8.30 -3.65 13.33
CA GLY A 96 9.11 -4.38 12.36
C GLY A 96 8.71 -4.14 10.90
N ALA A 97 7.88 -3.14 10.62
CA ALA A 97 7.46 -2.79 9.27
C ALA A 97 8.58 -2.09 8.50
N GLY A 98 8.67 -2.38 7.20
CA GLY A 98 9.70 -1.84 6.31
C GLY A 98 9.31 -0.53 5.62
N TRP A 99 8.04 -0.14 5.68
CA TRP A 99 7.53 1.02 4.96
C TRP A 99 6.31 1.67 5.63
N VAL A 100 6.13 2.95 5.31
CA VAL A 100 4.91 3.73 5.60
C VAL A 100 4.28 4.26 4.30
N ARG A 101 2.95 4.32 4.21
CA ARG A 101 2.24 4.85 3.04
C ARG A 101 1.57 6.20 3.29
N LEU A 102 1.74 7.16 2.38
CA LEU A 102 0.92 8.36 2.19
C LEU A 102 -0.17 8.10 1.14
N LEU A 103 -1.35 8.69 1.33
CA LEU A 103 -2.37 8.75 0.29
C LEU A 103 -2.11 9.94 -0.63
N ALA A 104 -2.43 9.85 -1.91
CA ALA A 104 -2.62 11.01 -2.76
C ALA A 104 -4.11 11.09 -3.11
N ARG A 105 -4.95 11.45 -2.11
CA ARG A 105 -6.42 11.33 -2.20
C ARG A 105 -7.11 12.59 -2.70
N HIS A 106 -6.42 13.72 -2.68
CA HIS A 106 -6.91 14.97 -3.24
C HIS A 106 -6.33 15.19 -4.64
N GLU A 107 -7.06 15.91 -5.47
CA GLU A 107 -6.57 16.31 -6.79
C GLU A 107 -5.29 17.17 -6.68
N PRO A 108 -4.24 16.88 -7.48
CA PRO A 108 -3.07 17.76 -7.52
C PRO A 108 -3.46 19.11 -8.14
N THR A 109 -3.13 20.21 -7.47
CA THR A 109 -3.29 21.56 -8.02
C THR A 109 -2.07 21.91 -8.86
N ALA A 110 -2.16 22.97 -9.68
CA ALA A 110 -1.00 23.49 -10.41
C ALA A 110 0.17 23.86 -9.47
N VAL A 111 -0.13 24.40 -8.29
CA VAL A 111 0.87 24.71 -7.26
C VAL A 111 1.53 23.43 -6.75
N HIS A 112 0.74 22.37 -6.50
CA HIS A 112 1.31 21.07 -6.13
C HIS A 112 2.24 20.56 -7.22
N LEU A 113 1.81 20.53 -8.47
CA LEU A 113 2.62 19.97 -9.57
C LEU A 113 3.92 20.74 -9.81
N ALA A 114 3.91 22.07 -9.64
CA ALA A 114 5.10 22.89 -9.75
C ALA A 114 6.10 22.66 -8.60
N ALA A 115 5.60 22.48 -7.37
CA ALA A 115 6.45 22.33 -6.18
C ALA A 115 6.85 20.88 -5.88
N LEU A 116 6.06 19.90 -6.33
CA LEU A 116 6.21 18.49 -5.99
C LEU A 116 7.58 17.92 -6.36
N PRO A 117 8.16 18.21 -7.55
CA PRO A 117 9.48 17.67 -7.89
C PRO A 117 10.56 18.06 -6.87
N ASP A 118 10.44 19.22 -6.22
CA ASP A 118 11.38 19.78 -5.25
C ASP A 118 10.90 19.64 -3.80
N ALA A 119 9.78 18.93 -3.56
CA ALA A 119 9.24 18.77 -2.22
C ALA A 119 10.22 18.03 -1.32
N ALA A 120 10.46 18.57 -0.13
CA ALA A 120 11.32 17.94 0.86
C ALA A 120 10.63 16.70 1.44
N VAL A 121 11.17 15.52 1.14
CA VAL A 121 10.80 14.27 1.81
C VAL A 121 11.65 14.14 3.07
N PRO A 122 11.06 14.10 4.26
CA PRO A 122 11.85 13.96 5.48
C PRO A 122 12.61 12.63 5.48
N PRO A 123 13.85 12.59 6.01
CA PRO A 123 14.58 11.34 6.14
C PRO A 123 13.86 10.44 7.15
N LEU A 124 13.30 9.34 6.66
CA LEU A 124 12.62 8.34 7.50
C LEU A 124 13.51 7.11 7.67
N PRO A 125 13.37 6.35 8.78
CA PRO A 125 14.07 5.08 8.98
C PRO A 125 13.53 3.94 8.10
N VAL A 126 12.33 4.08 7.56
CA VAL A 126 11.63 3.13 6.67
C VAL A 126 11.35 3.76 5.32
N ASP A 127 11.00 2.94 4.32
CA ASP A 127 10.63 3.48 3.00
C ASP A 127 9.30 4.24 3.07
N LEU A 128 9.19 5.31 2.28
CA LEU A 128 7.97 6.07 2.12
C LEU A 128 7.31 5.67 0.81
N LEU A 129 6.06 5.23 0.87
CA LEU A 129 5.28 4.89 -0.32
C LEU A 129 4.19 5.93 -0.54
N ALA A 130 3.93 6.32 -1.78
CA ALA A 130 2.71 7.04 -2.12
C ALA A 130 1.73 6.11 -2.84
N GLU A 131 0.46 6.16 -2.46
CA GLU A 131 -0.65 5.49 -3.13
C GLU A 131 -1.49 6.54 -3.87
N LEU A 132 -1.45 6.53 -5.20
CA LEU A 132 -2.11 7.53 -6.04
C LEU A 132 -3.61 7.25 -6.15
N HIS A 133 -4.38 7.74 -5.18
CA HIS A 133 -5.80 7.40 -5.01
C HIS A 133 -6.76 8.33 -5.77
N HIS A 134 -6.43 9.60 -5.97
CA HIS A 134 -7.24 10.48 -6.81
C HIS A 134 -6.87 10.32 -8.29
N PRO A 135 -7.84 10.16 -9.22
CA PRO A 135 -7.54 9.99 -10.65
C PRO A 135 -6.72 11.13 -11.28
N GLY A 136 -6.81 12.33 -10.72
CA GLY A 136 -6.02 13.49 -11.16
C GLY A 136 -4.49 13.29 -11.05
N TRP A 137 -4.02 12.40 -10.15
CA TRP A 137 -2.59 12.04 -10.06
C TRP A 137 -2.10 11.17 -11.22
N LEU A 138 -3.03 10.63 -12.00
CA LEU A 138 -2.77 9.70 -13.07
C LEU A 138 -3.06 10.31 -14.46
N ARG A 139 -3.13 11.64 -14.54
CA ARG A 139 -3.47 12.40 -15.75
C ARG A 139 -2.53 13.59 -15.94
N GLY A 140 -2.40 14.04 -17.19
CA GLY A 140 -1.59 15.21 -17.54
C GLY A 140 -0.16 15.10 -17.05
N ASP A 141 0.37 16.16 -16.45
CA ASP A 141 1.75 16.24 -15.99
C ASP A 141 1.99 15.53 -14.65
N ALA A 142 0.94 15.10 -13.94
CA ALA A 142 1.06 14.57 -12.58
C ALA A 142 1.92 13.29 -12.47
N PRO A 143 1.78 12.27 -13.35
CA PRO A 143 2.66 11.11 -13.34
C PRO A 143 4.14 11.47 -13.56
N ALA A 144 4.41 12.46 -14.42
CA ALA A 144 5.77 12.90 -14.70
C ALA A 144 6.38 13.65 -13.51
N ALA A 145 5.65 14.58 -12.92
CA ALA A 145 6.08 15.31 -11.72
C ALA A 145 6.34 14.36 -10.54
N PHE A 146 5.45 13.38 -10.31
CA PHE A 146 5.63 12.38 -9.27
C PHE A 146 6.85 11.47 -9.53
N THR A 147 7.09 11.09 -10.79
CA THR A 147 8.30 10.35 -11.17
C THR A 147 9.57 11.15 -10.88
N GLN A 148 9.58 12.44 -11.18
CA GLN A 148 10.72 13.31 -10.88
C GLN A 148 10.99 13.40 -9.36
N LEU A 149 9.93 13.51 -8.55
CA LEU A 149 10.07 13.47 -7.09
C LEU A 149 10.70 12.15 -6.63
N MET A 150 10.27 11.00 -7.16
CA MET A 150 10.86 9.70 -6.81
C MET A 150 12.32 9.56 -7.28
N CYS A 151 12.68 10.09 -8.45
CA CYS A 151 14.07 10.12 -8.93
C CYS A 151 15.00 10.88 -7.99
N ARG A 152 14.50 11.90 -7.30
CA ARG A 152 15.26 12.73 -6.36
C ARG A 152 15.29 12.18 -4.94
N ASN A 153 14.49 11.15 -4.66
CA ASN A 153 14.31 10.61 -3.31
C ASN A 153 14.47 9.09 -3.31
N ASP A 154 15.63 8.61 -2.85
CA ASP A 154 15.97 7.18 -2.86
C ASP A 154 15.06 6.30 -2.00
N ARG A 155 14.32 6.89 -1.06
CA ARG A 155 13.40 6.17 -0.18
C ARG A 155 11.91 6.37 -0.51
N LEU A 156 11.58 7.28 -1.44
CA LEU A 156 10.20 7.46 -1.89
C LEU A 156 9.90 6.52 -3.06
N ARG A 157 8.87 5.69 -2.91
CA ARG A 157 8.46 4.71 -3.93
C ARG A 157 6.95 4.70 -4.09
N LEU A 158 6.47 3.87 -5.02
CA LEU A 158 5.05 3.72 -5.29
C LEU A 158 4.47 2.53 -4.52
N LEU A 159 3.30 2.73 -3.92
CA LEU A 159 2.34 1.66 -3.65
C LEU A 159 1.34 1.66 -4.80
N ALA A 160 1.43 0.65 -5.66
CA ALA A 160 0.53 0.49 -6.80
C ALA A 160 -0.78 -0.15 -6.33
N ASP A 161 -1.91 0.44 -6.71
CA ASP A 161 -3.24 -0.12 -6.48
C ASP A 161 -3.84 -0.52 -7.83
N THR A 162 -4.23 -1.80 -7.95
CA THR A 162 -4.78 -2.33 -9.21
C THR A 162 -6.06 -1.65 -9.68
N ALA A 163 -6.93 -1.18 -8.78
CA ALA A 163 -8.14 -0.47 -9.14
C ALA A 163 -7.84 0.95 -9.59
N GLN A 164 -6.96 1.68 -8.90
CA GLN A 164 -6.62 3.06 -9.24
C GLN A 164 -5.86 3.14 -10.57
N LEU A 165 -4.84 2.31 -10.75
CA LEU A 165 -4.10 2.27 -12.03
C LEU A 165 -5.01 1.81 -13.17
N ALA A 166 -5.88 0.82 -12.96
CA ALA A 166 -6.79 0.36 -13.99
C ALA A 166 -7.77 1.44 -14.46
N ALA A 167 -8.20 2.35 -13.56
CA ALA A 167 -9.13 3.43 -13.86
C ALA A 167 -8.58 4.48 -14.84
N THR A 168 -7.26 4.50 -15.07
CA THR A 168 -6.62 5.39 -16.04
C THR A 168 -6.91 4.99 -17.48
N HIS A 169 -7.05 3.68 -17.73
CA HIS A 169 -7.07 3.09 -19.07
C HIS A 169 -5.87 3.49 -19.95
N ASP A 170 -4.74 3.85 -19.33
CA ASP A 170 -3.55 4.38 -20.00
C ASP A 170 -2.32 3.56 -19.63
N THR A 171 -1.82 2.77 -20.58
CA THR A 171 -0.66 1.90 -20.39
C THR A 171 0.65 2.69 -20.27
N GLU A 172 0.77 3.87 -20.89
CA GLU A 172 1.97 4.70 -20.77
C GLU A 172 2.14 5.20 -19.34
N VAL A 173 1.03 5.51 -18.66
CA VAL A 173 1.03 5.84 -17.23
C VAL A 173 1.50 4.65 -16.39
N TRP A 174 1.08 3.42 -16.73
CA TRP A 174 1.51 2.21 -16.00
C TRP A 174 2.99 1.95 -16.19
N GLU A 175 3.47 2.00 -17.43
CA GLU A 175 4.89 1.80 -17.77
C GLU A 175 5.81 2.82 -17.11
N ARG A 176 5.32 4.05 -16.93
CA ARG A 176 6.05 5.10 -16.19
C ARG A 176 6.12 4.82 -14.69
N LEU A 177 5.02 4.35 -14.08
CA LEU A 177 4.86 4.28 -12.64
C LEU A 177 5.28 2.93 -12.03
N LEU A 178 4.97 1.81 -12.67
CA LEU A 178 5.28 0.46 -12.17
C LEU A 178 6.77 0.17 -11.90
N PRO A 179 7.75 0.74 -12.63
CA PRO A 179 9.16 0.63 -12.27
C PRO A 179 9.50 1.11 -10.85
N TRP A 180 8.66 1.98 -10.27
CA TRP A 180 8.84 2.53 -8.93
C TRP A 180 8.08 1.78 -7.85
N ALA A 181 7.27 0.77 -8.21
CA ALA A 181 6.46 0.02 -7.27
C ALA A 181 7.34 -0.79 -6.30
N ARG A 182 7.04 -0.65 -5.01
CA ARG A 182 7.54 -1.54 -3.95
C ARG A 182 6.46 -2.41 -3.35
N VAL A 183 5.22 -1.96 -3.45
CA VAL A 183 4.03 -2.69 -3.00
C VAL A 183 2.98 -2.64 -4.10
N LEU A 184 2.25 -3.74 -4.26
CA LEU A 184 1.05 -3.83 -5.08
C LEU A 184 -0.12 -4.27 -4.19
N HIS A 185 -1.19 -3.48 -4.16
CA HIS A 185 -2.48 -3.90 -3.61
C HIS A 185 -3.37 -4.45 -4.73
N LEU A 186 -3.81 -5.70 -4.55
CA LEU A 186 -4.83 -6.37 -5.36
C LEU A 186 -6.20 -5.97 -4.81
N SER A 187 -6.84 -5.04 -5.48
CA SER A 187 -7.96 -4.27 -4.93
C SER A 187 -9.30 -4.86 -5.40
N ASP A 188 -10.22 -5.03 -4.45
CA ASP A 188 -11.60 -5.42 -4.69
C ASP A 188 -12.53 -4.54 -3.84
N ASP A 189 -13.36 -3.75 -4.50
CA ASP A 189 -14.40 -2.90 -3.92
C ASP A 189 -15.72 -3.65 -3.62
N GLY A 190 -15.73 -4.97 -3.82
CA GLY A 190 -16.90 -5.84 -3.74
C GLY A 190 -17.34 -6.35 -5.11
N ALA A 191 -16.96 -5.68 -6.20
CA ALA A 191 -17.28 -6.07 -7.57
C ALA A 191 -16.43 -7.24 -8.10
N GLY A 192 -15.47 -7.73 -7.30
CA GLY A 192 -14.55 -8.78 -7.67
C GLY A 192 -13.30 -8.26 -8.37
N HIS A 193 -12.33 -9.16 -8.54
CA HIS A 193 -11.07 -8.84 -9.21
C HIS A 193 -11.14 -8.99 -10.75
N ASP A 194 -12.26 -9.51 -11.29
CA ASP A 194 -12.44 -9.94 -12.69
C ASP A 194 -12.44 -8.84 -13.75
N GLN A 195 -12.42 -7.59 -13.32
CA GLN A 195 -12.34 -6.46 -14.24
C GLN A 195 -11.04 -6.53 -15.06
N ARG A 196 -11.18 -6.46 -16.39
CA ARG A 196 -10.06 -6.60 -17.35
C ARG A 196 -8.90 -5.65 -17.03
N GLY A 197 -9.19 -4.40 -16.69
CA GLY A 197 -8.17 -3.41 -16.33
C GLY A 197 -7.34 -3.80 -15.10
N ARG A 198 -7.98 -4.23 -14.01
CA ARG A 198 -7.30 -4.69 -12.78
C ARG A 198 -6.39 -5.89 -13.07
N ALA A 199 -6.85 -6.79 -13.93
CA ALA A 199 -6.07 -7.95 -14.39
C ALA A 199 -4.81 -7.53 -15.15
N ALA A 200 -4.93 -6.55 -16.06
CA ALA A 200 -3.83 -6.06 -16.88
C ALA A 200 -2.75 -5.39 -16.03
N VAL A 201 -3.13 -4.55 -15.05
CA VAL A 201 -2.18 -3.95 -14.10
C VAL A 201 -1.48 -5.02 -13.27
N ALA A 202 -2.23 -5.99 -12.74
CA ALA A 202 -1.65 -7.10 -11.97
C ALA A 202 -0.66 -7.94 -12.81
N LEU A 203 -0.97 -8.18 -14.09
CA LEU A 203 -0.08 -8.87 -15.01
C LEU A 203 1.20 -8.05 -15.30
N ALA A 204 1.07 -6.76 -15.55
CA ALA A 204 2.21 -5.87 -15.75
C ALA A 204 3.14 -5.88 -14.51
N ALA A 205 2.59 -5.73 -13.31
CA ALA A 205 3.34 -5.83 -12.06
C ALA A 205 3.99 -7.22 -11.89
N ALA A 206 3.29 -8.31 -12.24
CA ALA A 206 3.88 -9.66 -12.21
C ALA A 206 5.08 -9.79 -13.17
N SER A 207 5.03 -9.13 -14.35
CA SER A 207 6.15 -9.09 -15.29
C SER A 207 7.37 -8.38 -14.69
N HIS A 208 7.18 -7.23 -14.03
CA HIS A 208 8.24 -6.55 -13.27
C HIS A 208 8.86 -7.45 -12.19
N ILE A 209 8.04 -8.20 -11.46
CA ILE A 209 8.51 -9.14 -10.42
C ILE A 209 9.35 -10.26 -11.04
N ARG A 210 8.92 -10.83 -12.18
CA ARG A 210 9.71 -11.82 -12.93
C ARG A 210 11.02 -11.24 -13.44
N GLY A 211 11.01 -9.96 -13.83
CA GLY A 211 12.20 -9.19 -14.19
C GLY A 211 13.15 -8.88 -13.02
N GLY A 212 12.84 -9.34 -11.80
CA GLY A 212 13.68 -9.20 -10.62
C GLY A 212 13.35 -8.01 -9.72
N GLN A 213 12.32 -7.22 -10.06
CA GLN A 213 11.86 -6.15 -9.18
C GLN A 213 11.25 -6.72 -7.90
N ARG A 214 11.70 -6.23 -6.74
CA ARG A 214 11.12 -6.60 -5.45
C ARG A 214 9.84 -5.79 -5.23
N ILE A 215 8.70 -6.43 -5.46
CA ILE A 215 7.37 -5.89 -5.17
C ILE A 215 6.67 -6.83 -4.19
N GLU A 216 6.29 -6.30 -3.03
CA GLU A 216 5.43 -6.99 -2.06
C GLU A 216 3.97 -6.92 -2.53
N VAL A 217 3.21 -8.01 -2.43
CA VAL A 217 1.83 -8.05 -2.93
C VAL A 217 0.87 -8.36 -1.79
N ALA A 218 -0.19 -7.55 -1.63
CA ALA A 218 -1.24 -7.82 -0.66
C ALA A 218 -2.62 -7.63 -1.25
N VAL A 219 -3.61 -8.31 -0.68
CA VAL A 219 -5.02 -8.10 -1.02
C VAL A 219 -5.57 -6.91 -0.23
N GLU A 220 -6.24 -6.01 -0.93
CA GLU A 220 -7.07 -4.97 -0.35
C GLU A 220 -8.52 -5.21 -0.75
N TRP A 221 -9.39 -5.46 0.23
CA TRP A 221 -10.82 -5.58 -0.02
C TRP A 221 -11.58 -4.49 0.73
N THR A 222 -12.41 -3.73 0.04
CA THR A 222 -13.17 -2.61 0.62
C THR A 222 -14.68 -2.77 0.47
N GLY A 223 -15.14 -3.89 -0.08
CA GLY A 223 -16.56 -4.25 -0.20
C GLY A 223 -17.25 -4.51 1.14
N SER A 224 -18.51 -4.95 1.10
CA SER A 224 -19.34 -5.22 2.29
C SER A 224 -19.91 -6.65 2.23
N PRO A 225 -20.02 -7.38 3.35
CA PRO A 225 -19.70 -6.98 4.74
C PRO A 225 -18.28 -7.39 5.16
N ARG A 226 -17.45 -6.47 5.69
CA ARG A 226 -16.04 -6.68 6.07
C ARG A 226 -15.80 -7.53 7.32
N THR A 227 -16.38 -8.73 7.34
CA THR A 227 -16.17 -9.75 8.37
C THR A 227 -14.93 -10.59 8.06
N PRO A 228 -14.32 -11.26 9.06
CA PRO A 228 -13.19 -12.17 8.82
C PRO A 228 -13.53 -13.30 7.82
N ALA A 229 -14.74 -13.83 7.85
CA ALA A 229 -15.17 -14.92 6.96
C ALA A 229 -15.25 -14.45 5.50
N GLU A 230 -15.92 -13.33 5.23
CA GLU A 230 -16.04 -12.76 3.89
C GLU A 230 -14.68 -12.30 3.36
N CYS A 231 -13.87 -11.64 4.20
CA CYS A 231 -12.52 -11.24 3.83
C CYS A 231 -11.68 -12.46 3.42
N LEU A 232 -11.77 -13.57 4.14
CA LEU A 232 -11.03 -14.79 3.82
C LEU A 232 -11.48 -15.39 2.48
N ALA A 233 -12.77 -15.37 2.19
CA ALA A 233 -13.30 -15.82 0.90
C ALA A 233 -12.74 -14.96 -0.26
N ARG A 234 -12.74 -13.63 -0.08
CA ARG A 234 -12.20 -12.67 -1.06
C ARG A 234 -10.71 -12.81 -1.25
N TYR A 235 -9.96 -12.91 -0.16
CA TYR A 235 -8.53 -13.18 -0.18
C TYR A 235 -8.19 -14.47 -0.95
N ARG A 236 -8.90 -15.57 -0.70
CA ARG A 236 -8.69 -16.84 -1.42
C ARG A 236 -8.99 -16.73 -2.91
N SER A 237 -10.03 -15.99 -3.29
CA SER A 237 -10.34 -15.70 -4.69
C SER A 237 -9.21 -14.91 -5.37
N ALA A 238 -8.73 -13.86 -4.70
CA ALA A 238 -7.59 -13.06 -5.16
C ALA A 238 -6.32 -13.92 -5.34
N LEU A 239 -6.02 -14.82 -4.40
CA LEU A 239 -4.88 -15.73 -4.49
C LEU A 239 -4.97 -16.68 -5.70
N ALA A 240 -6.15 -17.27 -5.94
CA ALA A 240 -6.35 -18.16 -7.08
C ALA A 240 -6.08 -17.42 -8.40
N ARG A 241 -6.59 -16.19 -8.53
CA ARG A 241 -6.36 -15.34 -9.68
C ARG A 241 -4.89 -14.94 -9.82
N TRP A 242 -4.27 -14.45 -8.75
CA TRP A 242 -2.88 -14.02 -8.75
C TRP A 242 -1.95 -15.14 -9.19
N ARG A 243 -2.16 -16.37 -8.71
CA ARG A 243 -1.41 -17.55 -9.15
C ARG A 243 -1.54 -17.77 -10.65
N HIS A 244 -2.75 -17.69 -11.18
CA HIS A 244 -2.97 -17.83 -12.62
C HIS A 244 -2.22 -16.76 -13.43
N LEU A 245 -2.30 -15.48 -13.02
CA LEU A 245 -1.61 -14.38 -13.71
C LEU A 245 -0.08 -14.48 -13.59
N ALA A 246 0.44 -14.76 -12.41
CA ALA A 246 1.88 -14.86 -12.16
C ALA A 246 2.53 -16.05 -12.89
N GLN A 247 1.77 -17.11 -13.16
CA GLN A 247 2.24 -18.30 -13.89
C GLN A 247 2.18 -18.15 -15.42
N ARG A 248 1.51 -17.14 -15.96
CA ARG A 248 1.51 -16.90 -17.41
C ARG A 248 2.89 -16.36 -17.83
N SER A 249 3.62 -17.19 -18.57
CA SER A 249 4.76 -16.78 -19.39
C SER A 249 4.24 -15.89 -20.53
N ASP A 250 4.79 -14.69 -20.74
CA ASP A 250 4.33 -13.82 -21.84
C ASP A 250 4.78 -14.35 -23.22
N PRO A 251 4.07 -14.03 -24.31
CA PRO A 251 2.66 -13.61 -24.46
C PRO A 251 1.74 -14.76 -24.92
#